data_AF-A0A0R0LRR8-F1
#
_entry.id   AF-A0A0R0LRR8-F1
#
_cell.length_a   1.000
_cell.length_b   1.000
_cell.length_c   1.000
_cell.angle_alpha   90.00
_cell.angle_beta   90.00
_cell.angle_gamma   90.00
#
_symmetry.space_group_name_H-M   'P 1'
#
loop_
_entity.id
_entity.type
_entity.pdbx_description
1 polymer ?
#
loop_
_entity_poly.entity_id
_entity_poly.type
_entity_poly.pdbx_seq_one_letter_code
_entity_poly.pdbx_strand_id
1 'polypeptide(L)'
;MTEVIVFECIYSLQQGARLAGAMPLRIANQYPERRELQAYVDVYKRKLYSAHGLTGIFSPKFELKCRVSLEHFKQFCLQQEDIESCHINPFPQIAYWSYNVWEQGEIAHPGLKDAAQQLLNAVGINIDIASTPRHSPKFLAYSNFWVGSAQFWRDYVGKVLVPISDFLDEHPNHPAVVGVLKDTTHTDHAPFLPFVVERLYSTWLSQRNLGFSSYEFSQEIIETNLCNNQFERLLFCQMRADIDLADVTGRYSPELRQRVTHMCQIFQQHFFDYYASRPHPHSGKPIQA
;
A
#
# COMPACT_ATOMS: atom_id res chain seq x y z
N MET A 1 -17.76 -13.84 18.46
CA MET A 1 -16.47 -13.15 18.62
C MET A 1 -15.97 -12.85 17.22
N THR A 2 -15.76 -11.58 16.89
CA THR A 2 -15.15 -11.18 15.62
C THR A 2 -13.72 -11.73 15.63
N GLU A 3 -13.39 -12.62 14.70
CA GLU A 3 -12.05 -13.19 14.58
C GLU A 3 -11.26 -12.43 13.50
N VAL A 4 -9.96 -12.22 13.71
CA VAL A 4 -9.06 -11.63 12.71
C VAL A 4 -8.10 -12.69 12.20
N ILE A 5 -8.29 -13.10 10.94
CA ILE A 5 -7.41 -14.01 10.23
C ILE A 5 -6.49 -13.24 9.29
N VAL A 6 -5.20 -13.58 9.35
CA VAL A 6 -4.21 -13.11 8.39
C VAL A 6 -3.56 -14.31 7.75
N PHE A 7 -3.62 -14.33 6.43
CA PHE A 7 -2.91 -15.29 5.62
C PHE A 7 -1.50 -14.79 5.29
N GLU A 8 -0.52 -15.68 5.30
CA GLU A 8 0.83 -15.41 4.79
C GLU A 8 1.05 -16.17 3.48
N CYS A 9 1.38 -15.46 2.40
CA CYS A 9 1.71 -16.10 1.14
C CYS A 9 2.98 -16.95 1.26
N ILE A 10 2.86 -18.26 0.99
CA ILE A 10 3.99 -19.20 0.90
C ILE A 10 4.08 -19.76 -0.52
N TYR A 11 5.30 -19.80 -1.06
CA TYR A 11 5.56 -20.18 -2.46
C TYR A 11 6.21 -21.56 -2.63
N SER A 12 6.64 -22.22 -1.54
CA SER A 12 7.17 -23.59 -1.60
C SER A 12 6.65 -24.49 -0.48
N LEU A 13 6.51 -25.79 -0.76
CA LEU A 13 5.94 -26.80 0.15
C LEU A 13 6.75 -27.01 1.44
N GLN A 14 8.02 -26.60 1.45
CA GLN A 14 8.90 -26.70 2.63
C GLN A 14 8.89 -25.42 3.48
N GLN A 15 8.17 -24.37 3.07
CA GLN A 15 8.05 -23.13 3.82
C GLN A 15 6.76 -23.14 4.64
N GLY A 16 6.90 -23.18 5.96
CA GLY A 16 5.83 -22.78 6.87
C GLY A 16 5.65 -21.26 6.90
N ALA A 17 4.57 -20.78 7.53
CA ALA A 17 4.41 -19.37 7.83
C ALA A 17 5.56 -18.89 8.73
N ARG A 18 6.17 -17.75 8.37
CA ARG A 18 7.24 -17.11 9.16
C ARG A 18 6.69 -16.07 10.12
N LEU A 19 5.51 -15.55 9.84
CA LEU A 19 4.79 -14.60 10.66
C LEU A 19 4.00 -15.35 11.72
N ALA A 20 4.41 -15.22 12.98
CA ALA A 20 3.76 -15.87 14.10
C ALA A 20 2.28 -15.46 14.17
N GLY A 21 1.37 -16.45 14.22
CA GLY A 21 -0.07 -16.22 14.24
C GLY A 21 -0.72 -15.98 12.86
N ALA A 22 0.03 -16.08 11.76
CA ALA A 22 -0.52 -16.11 10.41
C ALA A 22 -0.82 -17.54 9.94
N MET A 23 -1.87 -17.68 9.12
CA MET A 23 -2.19 -18.94 8.46
C MET A 23 -1.44 -19.05 7.13
N PRO A 24 -0.75 -20.15 6.83
CA PRO A 24 -0.07 -20.31 5.55
C PRO A 24 -1.08 -20.36 4.40
N LEU A 25 -0.88 -19.51 3.41
CA LEU A 25 -1.66 -19.47 2.18
C LEU A 25 -0.76 -19.83 1.01
N ARG A 26 -0.98 -21.02 0.47
CA ARG A 26 -0.32 -21.46 -0.74
C ARG A 26 -0.89 -20.74 -1.94
N ILE A 27 -0.03 -19.97 -2.63
CA ILE A 27 -0.34 -19.30 -3.88
C ILE A 27 0.47 -19.94 -5.00
N ALA A 28 -0.19 -20.27 -6.12
CA ALA A 28 0.51 -20.70 -7.33
C ALA A 28 1.14 -19.46 -7.98
N ASN A 29 2.48 -19.36 -8.01
CA ASN A 29 3.19 -18.22 -8.61
C ASN A 29 3.25 -18.30 -10.14
N GLN A 30 2.10 -18.39 -10.79
CA GLN A 30 1.98 -18.54 -12.26
C GLN A 30 2.31 -17.24 -13.01
N TYR A 31 2.03 -16.09 -12.38
CA TYR A 31 2.23 -14.76 -12.95
C TYR A 31 3.01 -13.88 -11.96
N PRO A 32 4.34 -14.08 -11.82
CA PRO A 32 5.16 -13.38 -10.83
C PRO A 32 5.08 -11.85 -10.91
N GLU A 33 4.83 -11.32 -12.10
CA GLU A 33 4.67 -9.90 -12.38
C GLU A 33 3.43 -9.29 -11.71
N ARG A 34 2.43 -10.11 -11.37
CA ARG A 34 1.19 -9.67 -10.71
C ARG A 34 1.30 -9.64 -9.17
N ARG A 35 2.34 -10.24 -8.62
CA ARG A 35 2.66 -10.27 -7.18
C ARG A 35 1.42 -10.48 -6.29
N GLU A 36 1.15 -9.58 -5.34
CA GLU A 36 0.09 -9.70 -4.35
C GLU A 36 -1.33 -9.72 -4.96
N LEU A 37 -1.54 -9.16 -6.15
CA LEU A 37 -2.85 -9.19 -6.82
C LEU A 37 -3.37 -10.63 -6.97
N GLN A 38 -2.49 -11.56 -7.34
CA GLN A 38 -2.84 -12.96 -7.52
C GLN A 38 -3.32 -13.58 -6.20
N ALA A 39 -2.69 -13.23 -5.08
CA ALA A 39 -3.07 -13.75 -3.77
C ALA A 39 -4.47 -13.28 -3.37
N TYR A 40 -4.79 -11.99 -3.58
CA TYR A 40 -6.11 -11.44 -3.31
C TYR A 40 -7.19 -12.11 -4.15
N VAL A 41 -6.93 -12.29 -5.45
CA VAL A 41 -7.88 -12.93 -6.37
C VAL A 41 -8.09 -14.40 -6.02
N ASP A 42 -7.04 -15.14 -5.64
CA ASP A 42 -7.17 -16.54 -5.23
C ASP A 42 -7.99 -16.69 -3.94
N VAL A 43 -7.70 -15.90 -2.91
CA VAL A 43 -8.48 -15.87 -1.65
C VAL A 43 -9.94 -15.52 -1.90
N TYR A 44 -10.19 -14.57 -2.82
CA TYR A 44 -11.54 -14.19 -3.20
C TYR A 44 -12.28 -15.31 -3.93
N LYS A 45 -11.68 -15.89 -4.98
CA LYS A 45 -12.29 -16.96 -5.80
C LYS A 45 -12.55 -18.22 -4.96
N ARG A 46 -11.67 -18.53 -3.99
CA ARG A 46 -11.83 -19.64 -3.02
C ARG A 46 -12.75 -19.30 -1.84
N LYS A 47 -13.22 -18.06 -1.73
CA LYS A 47 -14.06 -17.55 -0.63
C LYS A 47 -13.47 -17.78 0.77
N LEU A 48 -12.14 -17.77 0.91
CA LEU A 48 -11.51 -17.99 2.23
C LEU A 48 -11.80 -16.85 3.21
N TYR A 49 -12.15 -15.66 2.69
CA TYR A 49 -12.52 -14.50 3.50
C TYR A 49 -13.89 -14.61 4.18
N SER A 50 -14.79 -15.48 3.70
CA SER A 50 -16.20 -15.48 4.16
C SER A 50 -16.43 -16.21 5.48
N ALA A 51 -15.45 -16.99 5.95
CA ALA A 51 -15.57 -17.80 7.16
C ALA A 51 -15.18 -17.06 8.45
N HIS A 52 -14.65 -15.84 8.34
CA HIS A 52 -14.03 -15.10 9.44
C HIS A 52 -14.59 -13.68 9.55
N GLY A 53 -14.32 -13.00 10.68
CA GLY A 53 -14.76 -11.63 10.91
C GLY A 53 -14.03 -10.64 10.00
N LEU A 54 -12.71 -10.55 10.16
CA LEU A 54 -11.80 -9.77 9.32
C LEU A 54 -10.72 -10.69 8.74
N THR A 55 -10.43 -10.54 7.45
CA THR A 55 -9.43 -11.34 6.72
C THR A 55 -8.45 -10.43 5.99
N GLY A 56 -7.15 -10.73 6.07
CA GLY A 56 -6.09 -10.05 5.31
C GLY A 56 -5.04 -11.02 4.76
N ILE A 57 -4.15 -10.52 3.90
CA ILE A 57 -3.03 -11.29 3.32
C ILE A 57 -1.75 -10.49 3.51
N PHE A 58 -0.85 -10.93 4.38
CA PHE A 58 0.39 -10.21 4.72
C PHE A 58 1.64 -10.94 4.24
N SER A 59 2.64 -10.15 3.87
CA SER A 59 4.00 -10.62 3.62
C SER A 59 4.69 -11.04 4.93
N PRO A 60 5.64 -12.00 4.90
CA PRO A 60 6.50 -12.29 6.06
C PRO A 60 7.31 -11.07 6.53
N LYS A 61 7.43 -10.02 5.71
CA LYS A 61 8.09 -8.77 6.08
C LYS A 61 7.21 -7.81 6.89
N PHE A 62 5.99 -8.20 7.29
CA PHE A 62 5.06 -7.35 8.03
C PHE A 62 5.69 -6.72 9.27
N GLU A 63 6.19 -7.53 10.20
CA GLU A 63 6.76 -7.03 11.47
C GLU A 63 8.06 -6.27 11.24
N LEU A 64 8.85 -6.67 10.24
CA LEU A 64 10.07 -5.97 9.83
C LEU A 64 9.74 -4.53 9.37
N LYS A 65 8.72 -4.38 8.52
CA LYS A 65 8.34 -3.08 7.94
C LYS A 65 7.57 -2.21 8.94
N CYS A 66 6.61 -2.79 9.67
CA CYS A 66 5.73 -2.02 10.56
C CYS A 66 6.32 -1.80 11.95
N ARG A 67 7.30 -2.61 12.37
CA ARG A 67 7.84 -2.64 13.74
C ARG A 67 6.76 -2.88 14.80
N VAL A 68 5.70 -3.57 14.42
CA VAL A 68 4.55 -3.98 15.23
C VAL A 68 4.32 -5.46 14.99
N SER A 69 4.07 -6.24 16.05
CA SER A 69 3.78 -7.66 15.88
C SER A 69 2.42 -7.89 15.25
N LEU A 70 2.26 -9.01 14.55
CA LEU A 70 0.96 -9.37 13.96
C LEU A 70 -0.13 -9.45 15.05
N GLU A 71 0.20 -10.02 16.20
CA GLU A 71 -0.73 -10.13 17.33
C GLU A 71 -1.19 -8.75 17.82
N HIS A 72 -0.27 -7.80 17.99
CA HIS A 72 -0.63 -6.45 18.42
C HIS A 72 -1.55 -5.75 17.41
N PHE A 73 -1.28 -5.91 16.11
CA PHE A 73 -2.17 -5.38 15.07
C PHE A 73 -3.55 -6.06 15.09
N LYS A 74 -3.63 -7.38 15.29
CA LYS A 74 -4.91 -8.09 15.44
C LYS A 74 -5.70 -7.57 16.64
N GLN A 75 -5.05 -7.36 17.79
CA GLN A 75 -5.70 -6.80 18.98
C GLN A 75 -6.25 -5.40 18.72
N PHE A 76 -5.48 -4.55 18.03
CA PHE A 76 -5.98 -3.25 17.57
C PHE A 76 -7.26 -3.39 16.74
N CYS A 77 -7.30 -4.33 15.79
CA CYS A 77 -8.47 -4.56 14.95
C CYS A 77 -9.69 -5.05 15.75
N LEU A 78 -9.47 -5.89 16.76
CA LEU A 78 -10.54 -6.42 17.63
C LEU A 78 -11.17 -5.37 18.54
N GLN A 79 -10.47 -4.26 18.81
CA GLN A 79 -10.96 -3.14 19.60
C GLN A 79 -11.85 -2.18 18.79
N GLN A 80 -11.96 -2.37 17.48
CA GLN A 80 -12.76 -1.51 16.62
C GLN A 80 -14.17 -2.09 16.47
N GLU A 81 -15.18 -1.24 16.65
CA GLU A 81 -16.59 -1.58 16.44
C GLU A 81 -17.04 -1.09 15.06
N ASP A 82 -17.94 -1.85 14.42
CA ASP A 82 -18.61 -1.48 13.16
C ASP A 82 -17.70 -1.06 12.00
N ILE A 83 -16.51 -1.67 11.90
CA ILE A 83 -15.57 -1.45 10.80
C ILE A 83 -15.68 -2.51 9.70
N GLU A 84 -15.46 -2.08 8.46
CA GLU A 84 -15.32 -2.93 7.29
C GLU A 84 -13.86 -3.22 6.96
N SER A 85 -12.92 -2.36 7.38
CA SER A 85 -11.49 -2.59 7.19
C SER A 85 -10.62 -1.94 8.26
N CYS A 86 -9.49 -2.58 8.56
CA CYS A 86 -8.38 -2.05 9.34
C CYS A 86 -7.11 -2.11 8.53
N HIS A 87 -6.25 -1.10 8.63
CA HIS A 87 -4.93 -1.14 8.01
C HIS A 87 -3.83 -0.54 8.87
N ILE A 88 -2.60 -0.82 8.49
CA ILE A 88 -1.39 -0.21 9.05
C ILE A 88 -0.46 0.17 7.91
N ASN A 89 -0.01 1.43 7.93
CA ASN A 89 0.98 1.89 6.98
C ASN A 89 2.38 1.74 7.56
N PRO A 90 3.29 0.95 6.95
CA PRO A 90 4.65 0.82 7.44
C PRO A 90 5.49 2.09 7.24
N PHE A 91 5.02 3.04 6.41
CA PHE A 91 5.75 4.27 6.09
C PHE A 91 4.92 5.52 6.40
N PRO A 92 4.47 5.71 7.66
CA PRO A 92 3.60 6.84 8.02
C PRO A 92 4.29 8.19 7.85
N GLN A 93 5.62 8.25 7.98
CA GLN A 93 6.41 9.46 7.79
C GLN A 93 6.24 10.06 6.39
N ILE A 94 6.01 9.22 5.37
CA ILE A 94 5.87 9.69 3.99
C ILE A 94 4.63 10.58 3.82
N ALA A 95 3.62 10.48 4.71
CA ALA A 95 2.48 11.40 4.72
C ALA A 95 2.90 12.87 4.81
N TYR A 96 4.07 13.17 5.39
CA TYR A 96 4.54 14.52 5.66
C TYR A 96 5.29 15.17 4.48
N TRP A 97 5.62 14.41 3.44
CA TRP A 97 6.21 14.92 2.22
C TRP A 97 5.61 14.27 0.97
N SER A 98 4.39 13.75 1.06
CA SER A 98 3.59 13.35 -0.10
C SER A 98 2.18 13.88 0.06
N TYR A 99 1.56 14.36 -1.03
CA TYR A 99 0.17 14.80 -0.96
C TYR A 99 -0.78 13.61 -0.93
N ASN A 100 -0.61 12.66 -1.84
CA ASN A 100 -1.32 11.39 -1.83
C ASN A 100 -0.45 10.30 -2.44
N VAL A 101 -0.97 9.07 -2.43
CA VAL A 101 -0.24 7.90 -2.92
C VAL A 101 0.13 7.99 -4.41
N TRP A 102 -0.67 8.68 -5.22
CA TRP A 102 -0.44 8.83 -6.66
C TRP A 102 0.60 9.91 -6.98
N GLU A 103 0.59 11.05 -6.28
CA GLU A 103 1.63 12.07 -6.44
C GLU A 103 3.00 11.53 -6.02
N GLN A 104 3.06 10.79 -4.90
CA GLN A 104 4.30 10.11 -4.50
C GLN A 104 4.69 9.03 -5.52
N GLY A 105 3.72 8.25 -5.98
CA GLY A 105 3.95 7.18 -6.95
C GLY A 105 4.48 7.67 -8.28
N GLU A 106 3.97 8.79 -8.79
CA GLU A 106 4.45 9.39 -10.05
C GLU A 106 5.90 9.88 -9.94
N ILE A 107 6.31 10.39 -8.78
CA ILE A 107 7.69 10.82 -8.53
C ILE A 107 8.61 9.60 -8.43
N ALA A 108 8.18 8.55 -7.74
CA ALA A 108 8.95 7.32 -7.60
C ALA A 108 9.00 6.47 -8.88
N HIS A 109 7.93 6.54 -9.68
CA HIS A 109 7.69 5.70 -10.85
C HIS A 109 7.04 6.57 -11.97
N PRO A 110 7.83 7.37 -12.70
CA PRO A 110 7.30 8.25 -13.75
C PRO A 110 6.46 7.49 -14.78
N GLY A 111 5.25 7.99 -15.07
CA GLY A 111 4.25 7.38 -15.94
C GLY A 111 3.25 6.47 -15.24
N LEU A 112 3.39 6.22 -13.93
CA LEU A 112 2.50 5.34 -13.16
C LEU A 112 1.04 5.80 -13.22
N LYS A 113 0.77 7.10 -13.05
CA LYS A 113 -0.62 7.61 -13.01
C LYS A 113 -1.34 7.40 -14.34
N ASP A 114 -0.66 7.66 -15.44
CA ASP A 114 -1.22 7.50 -16.78
C ASP A 114 -1.49 6.02 -17.08
N ALA A 115 -0.52 5.15 -16.84
CA ALA A 115 -0.70 3.70 -17.01
C ALA A 115 -1.84 3.15 -16.14
N ALA A 116 -1.94 3.60 -14.88
CA ALA A 116 -3.01 3.21 -13.97
C ALA A 116 -4.38 3.70 -14.44
N GLN A 117 -4.51 4.96 -14.87
CA GLN A 117 -5.78 5.50 -15.36
C GLN A 117 -6.24 4.80 -16.63
N GLN A 118 -5.32 4.52 -17.55
CA GLN A 118 -5.63 3.76 -18.78
C GLN A 118 -6.14 2.35 -18.46
N LEU A 119 -5.53 1.66 -17.49
CA LEU A 119 -6.01 0.35 -17.03
C LEU A 119 -7.42 0.47 -16.43
N LEU A 120 -7.65 1.41 -15.50
CA LEU A 120 -8.95 1.59 -14.86
C LEU A 120 -10.06 1.90 -15.87
N ASN A 121 -9.77 2.76 -16.84
CA ASN A 121 -10.69 3.09 -17.93
C ASN A 121 -11.00 1.87 -18.81
N ALA A 122 -9.98 1.09 -19.17
CA ALA A 122 -10.15 -0.10 -20.02
C ALA A 122 -10.95 -1.21 -19.33
N VAL A 123 -10.77 -1.38 -18.02
CA VAL A 123 -11.54 -2.34 -17.19
C VAL A 123 -12.96 -1.82 -16.91
N GLY A 124 -13.21 -0.51 -17.04
CA GLY A 124 -14.49 0.11 -16.71
C GLY A 124 -14.67 0.43 -15.22
N ILE A 125 -13.58 0.58 -14.47
CA ILE A 125 -13.60 0.96 -13.05
C ILE A 125 -13.69 2.48 -12.94
N ASN A 126 -14.78 2.96 -12.35
CA ASN A 126 -15.02 4.40 -12.15
C ASN A 126 -14.21 4.94 -10.95
N ILE A 127 -12.90 5.11 -11.14
CA ILE A 127 -11.98 5.80 -10.25
C ILE A 127 -11.19 6.80 -11.10
N ASP A 128 -11.26 8.08 -10.72
CA ASP A 128 -10.43 9.13 -11.31
C ASP A 128 -9.22 9.39 -10.41
N ILE A 129 -8.03 9.05 -10.92
CA ILE A 129 -6.76 9.25 -10.21
C ILE A 129 -6.46 10.74 -10.04
N ALA A 130 -6.79 11.57 -11.03
CA ALA A 130 -6.51 13.00 -10.98
C ALA A 130 -7.31 13.72 -9.89
N SER A 131 -8.51 13.20 -9.56
CA SER A 131 -9.36 13.73 -8.49
C SER A 131 -9.04 13.15 -7.11
N THR A 132 -7.98 12.35 -6.95
CA THR A 132 -7.65 11.75 -5.64
C THR A 132 -7.29 12.85 -4.62
N PRO A 133 -7.96 12.89 -3.45
CA PRO A 133 -7.71 13.92 -2.46
C PRO A 133 -6.37 13.70 -1.75
N ARG A 134 -6.05 14.59 -0.81
CA ARG A 134 -5.01 14.39 0.21
C ARG A 134 -5.24 13.06 0.93
N HIS A 135 -4.21 12.23 1.05
CA HIS A 135 -4.22 11.06 1.95
C HIS A 135 -3.41 11.36 3.21
N SER A 136 -4.09 11.82 4.27
CA SER A 136 -3.51 11.96 5.61
C SER A 136 -3.14 10.59 6.20
N PRO A 137 -2.43 10.52 7.35
CA PRO A 137 -2.10 9.25 8.01
C PRO A 137 -3.28 8.30 8.21
N LYS A 138 -4.51 8.83 8.27
CA LYS A 138 -5.75 8.06 8.36
C LYS A 138 -6.04 7.22 7.11
N PHE A 139 -5.74 7.71 5.90
CA PHE A 139 -6.09 7.04 4.63
C PHE A 139 -4.90 6.39 3.94
N LEU A 140 -3.69 6.81 4.31
CA LEU A 140 -2.48 6.50 3.58
C LEU A 140 -2.03 5.08 3.85
N ALA A 141 -1.99 4.24 2.83
CA ALA A 141 -1.37 2.92 2.85
C ALA A 141 -0.44 2.74 1.64
N TYR A 142 0.85 2.53 1.90
CA TYR A 142 1.87 2.21 0.88
C TYR A 142 2.20 0.71 0.81
N SER A 143 1.41 -0.13 1.48
CA SER A 143 1.56 -1.58 1.45
C SER A 143 0.20 -2.21 1.65
N ASN A 144 0.05 -3.45 1.18
CA ASN A 144 -1.20 -4.20 1.29
C ASN A 144 -1.40 -4.83 2.69
N PHE A 145 -1.14 -4.06 3.76
CA PHE A 145 -1.31 -4.50 5.15
C PHE A 145 -2.64 -4.03 5.71
N TRP A 146 -3.70 -4.63 5.21
CA TRP A 146 -5.07 -4.42 5.66
C TRP A 146 -5.80 -5.74 5.89
N VAL A 147 -6.76 -5.72 6.81
CA VAL A 147 -7.76 -6.77 7.00
C VAL A 147 -9.13 -6.19 6.68
N GLY A 148 -10.01 -6.99 6.09
CA GLY A 148 -11.33 -6.55 5.67
C GLY A 148 -12.42 -7.55 6.01
N SER A 149 -13.62 -7.05 6.24
CA SER A 149 -14.83 -7.85 6.43
C SER A 149 -15.23 -8.56 5.14
N ALA A 150 -16.14 -9.53 5.23
CA ALA A 150 -16.65 -10.18 4.03
C ALA A 150 -17.33 -9.22 3.04
N GLN A 151 -17.92 -8.12 3.54
CA GLN A 151 -18.49 -7.06 2.68
C GLN A 151 -17.38 -6.28 1.97
N PHE A 152 -16.35 -5.87 2.70
CA PHE A 152 -15.16 -5.23 2.12
C PHE A 152 -14.54 -6.09 1.01
N TRP A 153 -14.36 -7.39 1.24
CA TRP A 153 -13.82 -8.29 0.21
C TRP A 153 -14.70 -8.36 -1.04
N ARG A 154 -16.03 -8.39 -0.87
CA ARG A 154 -16.94 -8.34 -2.02
C ARG A 154 -16.85 -7.04 -2.79
N ASP A 155 -16.75 -5.91 -2.10
CA ASP A 155 -16.83 -4.60 -2.75
C ASP A 155 -15.49 -4.11 -3.29
N TYR A 156 -14.40 -4.24 -2.52
CA TYR A 156 -13.08 -3.85 -2.99
C TYR A 156 -12.48 -4.95 -3.87
N VAL A 157 -12.23 -6.14 -3.32
CA VAL A 157 -11.54 -7.20 -4.08
C VAL A 157 -12.40 -7.69 -5.23
N GLY A 158 -13.69 -7.97 -4.97
CA GLY A 158 -14.61 -8.51 -5.97
C GLY A 158 -14.99 -7.55 -7.10
N LYS A 159 -15.11 -6.25 -6.84
CA LYS A 159 -15.54 -5.26 -7.87
C LYS A 159 -14.41 -4.39 -8.40
N VAL A 160 -13.20 -4.46 -7.82
CA VAL A 160 -12.03 -3.69 -8.28
C VAL A 160 -10.90 -4.64 -8.70
N LEU A 161 -10.38 -5.46 -7.79
CA LEU A 161 -9.18 -6.26 -8.07
C LEU A 161 -9.45 -7.47 -8.99
N VAL A 162 -10.59 -8.15 -8.82
CA VAL A 162 -10.98 -9.28 -9.68
C VAL A 162 -11.20 -8.85 -11.12
N PRO A 163 -11.98 -7.79 -11.42
CA PRO A 163 -12.12 -7.30 -12.80
C PRO A 163 -10.78 -6.89 -13.44
N ILE A 164 -9.86 -6.29 -12.68
CA ILE A 164 -8.51 -6.01 -13.18
C ILE A 164 -7.81 -7.32 -13.56
N SER A 165 -7.81 -8.32 -12.67
CA SER A 165 -7.15 -9.60 -12.94
C SER A 165 -7.75 -10.33 -14.15
N ASP A 166 -9.08 -10.38 -14.25
CA ASP A 166 -9.75 -11.05 -15.36
C ASP A 166 -9.46 -10.31 -16.69
N PHE A 167 -9.43 -8.97 -16.69
CA PHE A 167 -9.03 -8.18 -17.88
C PHE A 167 -7.58 -8.44 -18.32
N LEU A 168 -6.65 -8.61 -17.38
CA LEU A 168 -5.26 -8.97 -17.70
C LEU A 168 -5.17 -10.34 -18.41
N ASP A 169 -6.05 -11.28 -18.04
CA ASP A 169 -6.10 -12.63 -18.63
C ASP A 169 -6.80 -12.64 -19.99
N GLU A 170 -7.91 -11.92 -20.13
CA GLU A 170 -8.74 -11.88 -21.34
C GLU A 170 -8.13 -11.01 -22.45
N HIS A 171 -7.37 -9.98 -22.07
CA HIS A 171 -6.84 -8.98 -23.00
C HIS A 171 -5.34 -8.71 -22.82
N PRO A 172 -4.46 -9.74 -22.86
CA PRO A 172 -3.03 -9.60 -22.53
C PRO A 172 -2.28 -8.64 -23.45
N ASN A 173 -2.75 -8.43 -24.68
CA ASN A 173 -2.14 -7.54 -25.68
C ASN A 173 -2.76 -6.14 -25.72
N HIS A 174 -3.76 -5.85 -24.88
CA HIS A 174 -4.39 -4.52 -24.85
C HIS A 174 -3.36 -3.47 -24.40
N PRO A 175 -3.30 -2.26 -25.02
CA PRO A 175 -2.29 -1.25 -24.70
C PRO A 175 -2.20 -0.91 -23.20
N ALA A 176 -3.34 -0.83 -22.51
CA ALA A 176 -3.38 -0.59 -21.07
C ALA A 176 -2.72 -1.71 -20.25
N VAL A 177 -2.88 -2.98 -20.65
CA VAL A 177 -2.25 -4.14 -19.99
C VAL A 177 -0.75 -4.11 -20.21
N VAL A 178 -0.32 -3.93 -21.45
CA VAL A 178 1.09 -3.77 -21.80
C VAL A 178 1.72 -2.59 -21.03
N GLY A 179 0.97 -1.49 -20.90
CA GLY A 179 1.38 -0.30 -20.15
C GLY A 179 1.68 -0.59 -18.67
N VAL A 180 0.77 -1.27 -17.96
CA VAL A 180 0.96 -1.57 -16.53
C VAL A 180 1.92 -2.73 -16.24
N LEU A 181 2.20 -3.57 -17.24
CA LEU A 181 3.20 -4.64 -17.16
C LEU A 181 4.60 -4.18 -17.59
N LYS A 182 4.76 -2.92 -17.99
CA LYS A 182 6.07 -2.33 -18.26
C LYS A 182 6.85 -2.17 -16.95
N ASP A 183 8.14 -2.55 -16.99
CA ASP A 183 9.07 -2.34 -15.90
C ASP A 183 9.20 -0.85 -15.53
N THR A 184 9.34 -0.60 -14.23
CA THR A 184 9.61 0.71 -13.65
C THR A 184 10.90 0.69 -12.84
N THR A 185 11.43 1.87 -12.54
CA THR A 185 12.54 2.04 -11.60
C THR A 185 12.09 1.65 -10.19
N HIS A 186 12.73 0.62 -9.64
CA HIS A 186 12.48 0.14 -8.26
C HIS A 186 13.70 -0.64 -7.75
N THR A 187 13.73 -0.96 -6.44
CA THR A 187 14.83 -1.71 -5.81
C THR A 187 15.00 -3.12 -6.36
N ASP A 188 13.92 -3.71 -6.87
CA ASP A 188 13.89 -4.99 -7.57
C ASP A 188 13.13 -4.79 -8.90
N HIS A 189 13.42 -5.57 -9.93
CA HIS A 189 12.63 -5.56 -11.18
C HIS A 189 11.14 -5.77 -10.87
N ALA A 190 10.33 -4.78 -11.22
CA ALA A 190 8.90 -4.78 -10.97
C ALA A 190 8.20 -3.97 -12.06
N PRO A 191 7.06 -4.46 -12.57
CA PRO A 191 6.20 -3.64 -13.42
C PRO A 191 5.44 -2.61 -12.60
N PHE A 192 4.72 -1.69 -13.25
CA PHE A 192 3.84 -0.75 -12.56
C PHE A 192 2.69 -1.44 -11.78
N LEU A 193 2.18 -2.57 -12.24
CA LEU A 193 0.95 -3.19 -11.73
C LEU A 193 0.90 -3.38 -10.18
N PRO A 194 1.92 -3.94 -9.50
CA PRO A 194 1.92 -4.02 -8.04
C PRO A 194 1.77 -2.65 -7.36
N PHE A 195 2.44 -1.62 -7.89
CA PHE A 195 2.37 -0.26 -7.37
C PHE A 195 1.01 0.40 -7.64
N VAL A 196 0.32 0.02 -8.71
CA VAL A 196 -1.08 0.41 -8.96
C VAL A 196 -1.98 -0.22 -7.89
N VAL A 197 -1.87 -1.54 -7.69
CA VAL A 197 -2.73 -2.29 -6.76
C VAL A 197 -2.59 -1.82 -5.31
N GLU A 198 -1.37 -1.55 -4.85
CA GLU A 198 -1.13 -0.99 -3.51
C GLU A 198 -1.84 0.36 -3.28
N ARG A 199 -1.88 1.21 -4.31
CA ARG A 199 -2.43 2.57 -4.23
C ARG A 199 -3.94 2.63 -4.36
N LEU A 200 -4.52 1.64 -5.05
CA LEU A 200 -5.96 1.53 -5.20
C LEU A 200 -6.68 1.39 -3.85
N TYR A 201 -6.07 0.77 -2.85
CA TYR A 201 -6.69 0.63 -1.52
C TYR A 201 -6.96 2.00 -0.89
N SER A 202 -5.91 2.84 -0.78
CA SER A 202 -6.04 4.18 -0.20
C SER A 202 -7.02 5.06 -0.98
N THR A 203 -6.99 4.93 -2.31
CA THR A 203 -7.87 5.68 -3.23
C THR A 203 -9.32 5.26 -3.07
N TRP A 204 -9.56 3.95 -2.99
CA TRP A 204 -10.90 3.41 -2.82
C TRP A 204 -11.48 3.79 -1.46
N LEU A 205 -10.69 3.76 -0.39
CA LEU A 205 -11.12 4.23 0.93
C LEU A 205 -11.45 5.73 0.93
N SER A 206 -10.62 6.59 0.32
CA SER A 206 -10.82 8.04 0.36
C SER A 206 -12.02 8.52 -0.46
N GLN A 207 -12.54 7.68 -1.36
CA GLN A 207 -13.71 7.98 -2.20
C GLN A 207 -15.01 7.33 -1.68
N ARG A 208 -14.96 6.60 -0.56
CA ARG A 208 -16.10 5.86 -0.02
C ARG A 208 -16.38 6.27 1.42
N ASN A 209 -17.65 6.25 1.80
CA ASN A 209 -18.07 6.43 3.18
C ASN A 209 -18.25 5.06 3.84
N LEU A 210 -17.14 4.43 4.25
CA LEU A 210 -17.10 3.11 4.87
C LEU A 210 -16.56 3.24 6.29
N GLY A 211 -16.97 2.33 7.17
CA GLY A 211 -16.33 2.20 8.48
C GLY A 211 -14.93 1.63 8.31
N PHE A 212 -13.89 2.37 8.66
CA PHE A 212 -12.52 1.86 8.64
C PHE A 212 -11.68 2.46 9.76
N SER A 213 -10.65 1.73 10.17
CA SER A 213 -9.64 2.22 11.11
C SER A 213 -8.23 2.11 10.53
N SER A 214 -7.37 3.04 10.94
CA SER A 214 -5.94 3.04 10.65
C SER A 214 -5.17 2.88 11.95
N TYR A 215 -4.19 1.98 11.98
CA TYR A 215 -3.24 1.92 13.08
C TYR A 215 -2.28 3.11 12.95
N GLU A 216 -2.46 4.09 13.83
CA GLU A 216 -1.67 5.32 13.83
C GLU A 216 -0.50 5.24 14.82
N PHE A 217 0.67 5.67 14.36
CA PHE A 217 1.86 5.77 15.19
C PHE A 217 1.91 7.15 15.84
N SER A 218 2.37 7.22 17.09
CA SER A 218 2.67 8.51 17.71
C SER A 218 3.79 9.21 16.95
N GLN A 219 3.79 10.55 16.96
CA GLN A 219 4.82 11.34 16.29
C GLN A 219 6.22 11.00 16.78
N GLU A 220 6.36 10.71 18.08
CA GLU A 220 7.61 10.25 18.69
C GLU A 220 8.08 8.92 18.08
N ILE A 221 7.19 7.93 17.93
CA ILE A 221 7.54 6.65 17.30
C ILE A 221 7.91 6.85 15.82
N ILE A 222 7.20 7.73 15.11
CA ILE A 222 7.54 8.05 13.71
C ILE A 222 8.98 8.60 13.62
N GLU A 223 9.32 9.57 14.46
CA GLU A 223 10.61 10.25 14.45
C GLU A 223 11.78 9.35 14.88
N THR A 224 11.59 8.62 15.98
CA THR A 224 12.65 7.84 16.63
C THR A 224 12.85 6.49 15.98
N ASN A 225 11.76 5.83 15.57
CA ASN A 225 11.79 4.47 15.09
C ASN A 225 11.55 4.41 13.57
N LEU A 226 10.53 5.06 13.01
CA LEU A 226 10.14 4.77 11.61
C LEU A 226 10.89 5.57 10.54
N CYS A 227 11.47 6.72 10.89
CA CYS A 227 12.42 7.41 10.00
C CYS A 227 13.70 6.58 9.86
N ASN A 228 14.03 6.15 8.63
CA ASN A 228 15.14 5.21 8.42
C ASN A 228 16.53 5.84 8.57
N ASN A 229 16.63 7.16 8.44
CA ASN A 229 17.89 7.90 8.52
C ASN A 229 17.63 9.35 8.98
N GLN A 230 18.72 10.09 9.20
CA GLN A 230 18.66 11.48 9.67
C GLN A 230 17.97 12.43 8.68
N PHE A 231 18.02 12.13 7.38
CA PHE A 231 17.38 12.97 6.36
C PHE A 231 15.85 12.82 6.40
N GLU A 232 15.32 11.60 6.51
CA GLU A 232 13.88 11.37 6.73
C GLU A 232 13.40 12.06 8.01
N ARG A 233 14.18 11.98 9.10
CA ARG A 233 13.87 12.66 10.37
C ARG A 233 13.80 14.17 10.19
N LEU A 234 14.77 14.75 9.46
CA LEU A 234 14.81 16.19 9.18
C LEU A 234 13.57 16.62 8.38
N LEU A 235 13.23 15.89 7.32
CA LEU A 235 12.02 16.16 6.52
C LEU A 235 10.75 16.09 7.36
N PHE A 236 10.61 15.04 8.16
CA PHE A 236 9.47 14.88 9.07
C PHE A 236 9.36 16.08 10.01
N CYS A 237 10.41 16.42 10.75
CA CYS A 237 10.39 17.53 11.70
C CYS A 237 10.12 18.89 11.03
N GLN A 238 10.65 19.12 9.82
CA GLN A 238 10.49 20.38 9.10
C GLN A 238 9.07 20.55 8.54
N MET A 239 8.43 19.48 8.10
CA MET A 239 7.12 19.54 7.45
C MET A 239 5.95 19.38 8.42
N ARG A 240 6.17 18.71 9.57
CA ARG A 240 5.12 18.27 10.50
C ARG A 240 4.09 19.34 10.85
N ALA A 241 4.54 20.49 11.36
CA ALA A 241 3.62 21.52 11.86
C ALA A 241 2.66 22.02 10.77
N ASP A 242 3.17 22.24 9.57
CA ASP A 242 2.38 22.77 8.46
C ASP A 242 1.43 21.70 7.88
N ILE A 243 1.86 20.43 7.84
CA ILE A 243 1.01 19.32 7.37
C ILE A 243 -0.07 18.96 8.38
N ASP A 244 0.25 18.90 9.68
CA ASP A 244 -0.74 18.63 10.73
C ASP A 244 -1.82 19.73 10.72
N LEU A 245 -1.41 21.01 10.59
CA LEU A 245 -2.35 22.12 10.49
C LEU A 245 -3.23 22.02 9.23
N ALA A 246 -2.64 21.66 8.09
CA ALA A 246 -3.38 21.49 6.83
C ALA A 246 -4.36 20.30 6.87
N ASP A 247 -3.97 19.19 7.49
CA ASP A 247 -4.81 17.99 7.67
C ASP A 247 -5.98 18.29 8.62
N VAL A 248 -5.76 19.01 9.72
CA VAL A 248 -6.82 19.41 10.66
C VAL A 248 -7.81 20.40 10.02
N THR A 249 -7.29 21.37 9.26
CA THR A 249 -8.13 22.42 8.65
C THR A 249 -8.75 22.01 7.32
N GLY A 250 -8.28 20.91 6.72
CA GLY A 250 -8.61 20.49 5.36
C GLY A 250 -8.12 21.46 4.28
N ARG A 251 -7.17 22.35 4.60
CA ARG A 251 -6.71 23.43 3.71
C ARG A 251 -5.27 23.22 3.28
N TYR A 252 -5.09 22.93 2.00
CA TYR A 252 -3.78 22.80 1.36
C TYR A 252 -3.57 23.96 0.39
N SER A 253 -2.76 24.94 0.77
CA SER A 253 -2.43 26.05 -0.12
C SER A 253 -1.59 25.56 -1.32
N PRO A 254 -1.63 26.26 -2.46
CA PRO A 254 -0.78 25.95 -3.61
C PRO A 254 0.71 25.88 -3.25
N GLU A 255 1.18 26.77 -2.38
CA GLU A 255 2.57 26.84 -1.92
C GLU A 255 2.94 25.63 -1.06
N LEU A 256 2.04 25.22 -0.16
CA LEU A 256 2.24 24.00 0.64
C LEU A 256 2.29 22.77 -0.28
N ARG A 257 1.39 22.66 -1.25
CA ARG A 257 1.40 21.56 -2.23
C ARG A 257 2.70 21.52 -3.01
N GLN A 258 3.15 22.66 -3.55
CA GLN A 258 4.42 22.74 -4.27
C GLN A 258 5.60 22.33 -3.39
N ARG A 259 5.63 22.78 -2.14
CA ARG A 259 6.69 22.40 -1.19
C ARG A 259 6.67 20.91 -0.87
N VAL A 260 5.50 20.31 -0.65
CA VAL A 260 5.35 18.86 -0.45
C VAL A 260 5.87 18.09 -1.66
N THR A 261 5.47 18.47 -2.88
CA THR A 261 5.97 17.86 -4.12
C THR A 261 7.50 17.95 -4.21
N HIS A 262 8.07 19.12 -3.91
CA HIS A 262 9.51 19.32 -3.94
C HIS A 262 10.26 18.46 -2.91
N MET A 263 9.76 18.38 -1.68
CA MET A 263 10.34 17.53 -0.65
C MET A 263 10.26 16.04 -1.02
N CYS A 264 9.18 15.61 -1.68
CA CYS A 264 9.08 14.26 -2.21
C CYS A 264 10.14 13.96 -3.28
N GLN A 265 10.41 14.90 -4.17
CA GLN A 265 11.44 14.76 -5.21
C GLN A 265 12.85 14.67 -4.60
N ILE A 266 13.16 15.56 -3.64
CA ILE A 266 14.45 15.52 -2.94
C ILE A 266 14.60 14.19 -2.18
N PHE A 267 13.54 13.74 -1.50
CA PHE A 267 13.53 12.44 -0.84
C PHE A 267 13.81 11.30 -1.81
N GLN A 268 13.16 11.29 -2.99
CA GLN A 268 13.35 10.23 -3.97
C GLN A 268 14.79 10.18 -4.50
N GLN A 269 15.41 11.33 -4.78
CA GLN A 269 16.81 11.40 -5.18
C GLN A 269 17.73 10.93 -4.04
N HIS A 270 17.52 11.47 -2.83
CA HIS A 270 18.30 11.09 -1.65
C HIS A 270 18.22 9.59 -1.37
N PHE A 271 17.04 8.97 -1.53
CA PHE A 271 16.86 7.53 -1.33
C PHE A 271 17.83 6.72 -2.20
N PHE A 272 17.87 6.99 -3.50
CA PHE A 272 18.78 6.28 -4.41
C PHE A 272 20.25 6.60 -4.10
N ASP A 273 20.61 7.87 -3.89
CA ASP A 273 21.98 8.27 -3.58
C ASP A 273 22.49 7.64 -2.27
N TYR A 274 21.65 7.63 -1.24
CA TYR A 274 21.99 7.15 0.08
C TYR A 274 22.18 5.62 0.09
N TYR A 275 21.27 4.89 -0.56
CA TYR A 275 21.27 3.43 -0.59
C TYR A 275 22.07 2.83 -1.75
N ALA A 276 22.60 3.63 -2.69
CA ALA A 276 23.53 3.16 -3.72
C ALA A 276 24.77 2.45 -3.16
N SER A 277 25.20 2.83 -1.95
CA SER A 277 26.37 2.28 -1.26
C SER A 277 26.06 1.70 0.12
N ARG A 278 24.80 1.69 0.54
CA ARG A 278 24.39 1.27 1.89
C ARG A 278 23.27 0.23 1.83
N PRO A 279 23.32 -0.82 2.66
CA PRO A 279 22.21 -1.76 2.76
C PRO A 279 20.90 -1.05 3.15
N HIS A 280 19.85 -1.24 2.36
CA HIS A 280 18.54 -0.72 2.69
C HIS A 280 17.85 -1.62 3.75
N PRO A 281 17.18 -1.05 4.78
CA PRO A 281 16.68 -1.80 5.93
C PRO A 281 15.71 -2.94 5.59
N HIS A 282 14.98 -2.84 4.47
CA HIS A 282 13.99 -3.86 4.10
C HIS A 282 14.47 -4.87 3.04
N SER A 283 15.59 -4.60 2.37
CA SER A 283 16.20 -5.51 1.37
C SER A 283 17.49 -6.16 1.88
N GLY A 284 18.18 -5.53 2.84
CA GLY A 284 19.49 -5.94 3.34
C GLY A 284 20.63 -5.73 2.34
N LYS A 285 20.38 -5.03 1.22
CA LYS A 285 21.33 -4.82 0.12
C LYS A 285 21.31 -3.37 -0.36
N PRO A 286 22.42 -2.88 -0.95
CA PRO A 286 22.42 -1.61 -1.69
C PRO A 286 21.37 -1.61 -2.81
N ILE A 287 20.90 -0.42 -3.17
CA ILE A 287 19.88 -0.20 -4.19
C ILE A 287 20.53 0.44 -5.41
N GLN A 288 20.30 -0.13 -6.59
CA GLN A 288 20.68 0.51 -7.86
C GLN A 288 19.47 1.24 -8.43
N ALA A 289 19.71 2.43 -8.99
CA ALA A 289 18.71 3.23 -9.69
C ALA A 289 18.49 2.72 -11.12
#